data_AF-A0A2S5DLF3-F1
#
_entry.id   AF-A0A2S5DLF3-F1
#
_cell.length_a   1.000
_cell.length_b   1.000
_cell.length_c   1.000
_cell.angle_alpha   90.00
_cell.angle_beta   90.00
_cell.angle_gamma   90.00
#
_symmetry.space_group_name_H-M   'P 1'
#
loop_
_entity.id
_entity.type
_entity.pdbx_description
1 polymer ?
#
loop_
_entity_poly.entity_id
_entity_poly.type
_entity_poly.pdbx_seq_one_letter_code
_entity_poly.pdbx_strand_id
1 'polypeptide(L)'
;MKPLPCIRLLSCALAIALAGCSGHVLEFRNAEVVNGKIYKSGANEPFSGKVSNVPLAQIWARLQGRSDLLATANNILGTAIDLSPLCDAHIEDGLLNGKTDCKQPNSSHLVMQLNFSQGLLDGEVKTFTPDNSDQPVINATFAKGAIDGKLEVFSPQTHKLIYRVNREHGILVGTEENFDANTGNLTGRAQFENGKYQGEIIRYAPDGKRVIYRAMSVNGLKDGIEESFSAETGKPTLHAEWANGALNGTYQTWKDNGVLDIDATYQNGSEVKYSTADDRERAKETAQSSDTLSACQEAWVAAFRKSSPDGDFALINHDQLAEWEQQCKQGKSPANT
;
A
#
# COMPACT_ATOMS: atom_id res chain seq x y z
N MET A 1 -102.46 2.60 -2.26
CA MET A 1 -101.33 3.07 -1.43
C MET A 1 -101.01 1.95 -0.46
N LYS A 2 -99.85 1.29 -0.35
CA LYS A 2 -98.51 1.26 -0.99
C LYS A 2 -98.07 -0.22 -0.88
N PRO A 3 -97.29 -0.79 -1.81
CA PRO A 3 -96.77 -2.15 -1.68
C PRO A 3 -95.59 -2.20 -0.69
N LEU A 4 -95.47 -3.30 0.05
CA LEU A 4 -94.32 -3.58 0.93
C LEU A 4 -93.02 -3.69 0.12
N PRO A 5 -91.87 -3.24 0.65
CA PRO A 5 -90.61 -3.29 -0.06
C PRO A 5 -90.01 -4.70 0.00
N CYS A 6 -89.56 -5.15 -1.18
CA CYS A 6 -88.84 -6.38 -1.42
C CYS A 6 -87.42 -6.27 -0.82
N ILE A 7 -87.11 -7.08 0.19
CA ILE A 7 -85.76 -7.19 0.76
C ILE A 7 -84.88 -7.91 -0.28
N ARG A 8 -84.04 -7.16 -0.98
CA ARG A 8 -82.93 -7.72 -1.76
C ARG A 8 -81.73 -7.89 -0.85
N LEU A 9 -81.46 -9.13 -0.44
CA LEU A 9 -80.15 -9.54 0.07
C LEU A 9 -79.12 -9.36 -1.04
N LEU A 10 -78.34 -8.28 -0.94
CA LEU A 10 -77.20 -8.04 -1.81
C LEU A 10 -76.03 -8.87 -1.26
N SER A 11 -75.86 -10.08 -1.80
CA SER A 11 -74.71 -10.92 -1.52
C SER A 11 -73.45 -10.27 -2.13
N CYS A 12 -72.74 -9.46 -1.35
CA CYS A 12 -71.38 -9.04 -1.69
C CYS A 12 -70.46 -10.27 -1.62
N ALA A 13 -70.27 -10.94 -2.76
CA ALA A 13 -69.17 -11.87 -2.93
C ALA A 13 -67.86 -11.06 -2.90
N LEU A 14 -67.27 -10.94 -1.72
CA LEU A 14 -65.92 -10.43 -1.55
C LEU A 14 -64.97 -11.45 -2.20
N ALA A 15 -64.60 -11.21 -3.46
CA ALA A 15 -63.54 -11.95 -4.12
C ALA A 15 -62.23 -11.60 -3.40
N ILE A 16 -61.91 -12.37 -2.37
CA ILE A 16 -60.57 -12.40 -1.79
C ILE A 16 -59.69 -12.98 -2.89
N ALA A 17 -59.05 -12.09 -3.65
CA ALA A 17 -57.89 -12.46 -4.44
C ALA A 17 -56.87 -13.02 -3.44
N LEU A 18 -56.77 -14.34 -3.38
CA LEU A 18 -55.63 -15.04 -2.82
C LEU A 18 -54.44 -14.68 -3.71
N ALA A 19 -53.86 -13.49 -3.48
CA ALA A 19 -52.48 -13.23 -3.83
C ALA A 19 -51.65 -14.18 -2.97
N GLY A 20 -51.53 -15.42 -3.44
CA GLY A 20 -50.66 -16.41 -2.85
C GLY A 20 -49.26 -15.82 -2.85
N CYS A 21 -48.81 -15.34 -1.70
CA CYS A 21 -47.41 -15.06 -1.41
C CYS A 21 -46.64 -16.38 -1.29
N SER A 22 -46.77 -17.29 -2.26
CA SER A 22 -45.76 -18.30 -2.48
C SER A 22 -44.62 -17.56 -3.15
N GLY A 23 -43.63 -17.14 -2.36
CA GLY A 23 -42.47 -16.40 -2.87
C GLY A 23 -41.94 -17.08 -4.13
N HIS A 24 -42.22 -16.50 -5.29
CA HIS A 24 -41.95 -17.13 -6.57
C HIS A 24 -40.44 -17.18 -6.74
N VAL A 25 -39.87 -18.38 -6.66
CA VAL A 25 -38.46 -18.61 -6.99
C VAL A 25 -38.40 -18.92 -8.49
N LEU A 26 -37.65 -18.12 -9.23
CA LEU A 26 -37.36 -18.35 -10.65
C LEU A 26 -35.97 -19.00 -10.77
N GLU A 27 -35.90 -20.19 -11.33
CA GLU A 27 -34.62 -20.79 -11.73
C GLU A 27 -34.04 -20.00 -12.91
N PHE A 28 -32.76 -19.60 -12.84
CA PHE A 28 -32.14 -18.75 -13.86
C PHE A 28 -32.17 -19.36 -15.28
N ARG A 29 -32.15 -20.69 -15.40
CA ARG A 29 -32.30 -21.38 -16.70
C ARG A 29 -33.64 -21.10 -17.41
N ASN A 30 -34.64 -20.64 -16.67
CA ASN A 30 -35.96 -20.28 -17.17
C ASN A 30 -36.15 -18.75 -17.24
N ALA A 31 -35.07 -18.00 -17.04
CA ALA A 31 -35.06 -16.54 -17.10
C ALA A 31 -34.56 -16.05 -18.46
N GLU A 32 -35.10 -14.92 -18.89
CA GLU A 32 -34.61 -14.16 -20.03
C GLU A 32 -34.01 -12.86 -19.53
N VAL A 33 -32.89 -12.45 -20.14
CA VAL A 33 -32.27 -11.17 -19.83
C VAL A 33 -32.41 -10.24 -21.01
N VAL A 34 -33.21 -9.19 -20.84
CA VAL A 34 -33.53 -8.21 -21.89
C VAL A 34 -33.15 -6.82 -21.38
N ASN A 35 -32.24 -6.16 -22.09
CA ASN A 35 -31.72 -4.82 -21.72
C ASN A 35 -31.23 -4.74 -20.26
N GLY A 36 -30.57 -5.81 -19.79
CA GLY A 36 -30.03 -5.89 -18.43
C GLY A 36 -31.05 -6.22 -17.34
N LYS A 37 -32.35 -6.26 -17.66
CA LYS A 37 -33.41 -6.68 -16.75
C LYS A 37 -33.72 -8.17 -16.88
N ILE A 38 -34.06 -8.79 -15.75
CA ILE A 38 -34.45 -10.20 -15.67
C ILE A 38 -35.96 -10.33 -15.84
N TYR A 39 -36.37 -11.25 -16.70
CA TYR A 39 -37.76 -11.64 -16.95
C TYR A 39 -37.90 -13.14 -16.75
N LYS A 40 -39.08 -13.59 -16.36
CA LYS A 40 -39.45 -15.00 -16.57
C LYS A 40 -39.64 -15.23 -18.07
N SER A 41 -39.21 -16.38 -18.60
CA SER A 41 -39.36 -16.66 -20.03
C SER A 41 -40.80 -16.48 -20.52
N GLY A 42 -40.96 -15.72 -21.61
CA GLY A 42 -42.24 -15.34 -22.19
C GLY A 42 -43.06 -14.30 -21.42
N ALA A 43 -42.52 -13.70 -20.35
CA ALA A 43 -43.20 -12.63 -19.62
C ALA A 43 -42.95 -11.25 -20.26
N ASN A 44 -43.95 -10.39 -20.21
CA ASN A 44 -43.86 -9.01 -20.70
C ASN A 44 -43.45 -8.00 -19.61
N GLU A 45 -43.52 -8.39 -18.34
CA GLU A 45 -43.17 -7.55 -17.20
C GLU A 45 -41.87 -8.04 -16.55
N PRO A 46 -40.99 -7.13 -16.09
CA PRO A 46 -39.78 -7.50 -15.36
C PRO A 46 -40.10 -8.35 -14.14
N PHE A 47 -39.22 -9.30 -13.84
CA PHE A 47 -39.42 -10.19 -12.71
C PHE A 47 -39.12 -9.48 -11.38
N SER A 48 -39.94 -9.76 -10.36
CA SER A 48 -39.70 -9.38 -8.97
C SER A 48 -39.84 -10.61 -8.08
N GLY A 49 -38.83 -10.90 -7.26
CA GLY A 49 -38.76 -12.10 -6.42
C GLY A 49 -37.35 -12.67 -6.32
N LYS A 50 -37.25 -13.93 -5.89
CA LYS A 50 -35.96 -14.64 -5.80
C LYS A 50 -35.64 -15.31 -7.13
N VAL A 51 -34.40 -15.17 -7.60
CA VAL A 51 -33.86 -15.94 -8.73
C VAL A 51 -32.73 -16.83 -8.20
N SER A 52 -32.85 -18.14 -8.42
CA SER A 52 -31.85 -19.14 -8.03
C SER A 52 -30.93 -19.50 -9.19
N ASN A 53 -29.73 -20.00 -8.85
CA ASN A 53 -28.74 -20.51 -9.79
C ASN A 53 -28.28 -19.49 -10.85
N VAL A 54 -28.21 -18.21 -10.50
CA VAL A 54 -27.68 -17.15 -11.37
C VAL A 54 -26.16 -17.30 -11.46
N PRO A 55 -25.54 -17.49 -12.65
CA PRO A 55 -24.09 -17.56 -12.76
C PRO A 55 -23.44 -16.26 -12.27
N LEU A 56 -22.46 -16.36 -11.35
CA LEU A 56 -21.74 -15.18 -10.86
C LEU A 56 -21.13 -14.38 -12.01
N ALA A 57 -20.62 -15.05 -13.06
CA ALA A 57 -20.12 -14.40 -14.26
C ALA A 57 -21.13 -13.42 -14.92
N GLN A 58 -22.44 -13.70 -14.87
CA GLN A 58 -23.48 -12.81 -15.41
C GLN A 58 -23.64 -11.54 -14.59
N ILE A 59 -23.58 -11.67 -13.25
CA ILE A 59 -23.61 -10.54 -12.32
C ILE A 59 -22.31 -9.73 -12.47
N TRP A 60 -21.18 -10.42 -12.44
CA TRP A 60 -19.83 -9.87 -12.52
C TRP A 60 -19.59 -9.04 -13.78
N ALA A 61 -20.13 -9.49 -14.92
CA ALA A 61 -20.01 -8.79 -16.19
C ALA A 61 -20.60 -7.36 -16.13
N ARG A 62 -21.58 -7.13 -15.26
CA ARG A 62 -22.34 -5.86 -15.13
C ARG A 62 -22.01 -5.09 -13.86
N LEU A 63 -21.17 -5.67 -13.00
CA LEU A 63 -20.84 -5.13 -11.70
C LEU A 63 -19.99 -3.85 -11.86
N GLN A 64 -20.57 -2.71 -11.50
CA GLN A 64 -19.80 -1.48 -11.31
C GLN A 64 -18.91 -1.63 -10.07
N GLY A 65 -17.71 -1.05 -10.11
CA GLY A 65 -16.73 -1.17 -9.03
C GLY A 65 -15.96 -2.50 -8.97
N ARG A 66 -16.18 -3.44 -9.92
CA ARG A 66 -15.45 -4.72 -9.95
C ARG A 66 -13.93 -4.58 -10.07
N SER A 67 -13.45 -3.48 -10.66
CA SER A 67 -12.01 -3.19 -10.78
C SER A 67 -11.36 -3.04 -9.41
N ASP A 68 -12.06 -2.40 -8.47
CA ASP A 68 -11.54 -2.18 -7.13
C ASP A 68 -11.46 -3.50 -6.37
N LEU A 69 -12.51 -4.32 -6.46
CA LEU A 69 -12.53 -5.65 -5.87
C LEU A 69 -11.46 -6.58 -6.47
N LEU A 70 -11.23 -6.51 -7.79
CA LEU A 70 -10.14 -7.23 -8.46
C LEU A 70 -8.77 -6.74 -8.02
N ALA A 71 -8.57 -5.43 -7.93
CA ALA A 71 -7.31 -4.84 -7.49
C ALA A 71 -7.00 -5.28 -6.05
N THR A 72 -7.99 -5.27 -5.16
CA THR A 72 -7.84 -5.78 -3.78
C THR A 72 -7.47 -7.26 -3.77
N ALA A 73 -8.22 -8.11 -4.47
CA ALA A 73 -7.94 -9.55 -4.50
C ALA A 73 -6.55 -9.87 -5.09
N ASN A 74 -6.18 -9.26 -6.21
CA ASN A 74 -4.92 -9.52 -6.87
C ASN A 74 -3.72 -8.93 -6.12
N ASN A 75 -3.80 -7.67 -5.69
CA ASN A 75 -2.64 -6.96 -5.13
C ASN A 75 -2.38 -7.30 -3.66
N ILE A 76 -3.42 -7.69 -2.90
CA ILE A 76 -3.30 -7.96 -1.46
C ILE A 76 -3.31 -9.45 -1.16
N LEU A 77 -4.24 -10.21 -1.74
CA LEU A 77 -4.33 -11.66 -1.50
C LEU A 77 -3.51 -12.49 -2.49
N GLY A 78 -3.15 -11.92 -3.65
CA GLY A 78 -2.49 -12.68 -4.72
C GLY A 78 -3.40 -13.72 -5.36
N THR A 79 -4.73 -13.56 -5.25
CA THR A 79 -5.71 -14.55 -5.72
C THR A 79 -6.61 -13.98 -6.80
N ALA A 80 -6.83 -14.78 -7.85
CA ALA A 80 -7.83 -14.47 -8.86
C ALA A 80 -9.24 -14.78 -8.32
N ILE A 81 -10.23 -14.00 -8.75
CA ILE A 81 -11.63 -14.23 -8.39
C ILE A 81 -12.20 -15.33 -9.28
N ASP A 82 -12.64 -16.43 -8.66
CA ASP A 82 -13.37 -17.49 -9.34
C ASP A 82 -14.80 -17.05 -9.65
N LEU A 83 -15.17 -17.12 -10.93
CA LEU A 83 -16.50 -16.73 -11.45
C LEU A 83 -17.41 -17.93 -11.74
N SER A 84 -16.97 -19.16 -11.43
CA SER A 84 -17.78 -20.38 -11.47
C SER A 84 -18.98 -20.45 -10.51
N PRO A 85 -19.02 -19.73 -9.37
CA PRO A 85 -20.13 -19.81 -8.41
C PRO A 85 -21.51 -19.49 -8.99
N LEU A 86 -22.53 -20.05 -8.34
CA LEU A 86 -23.94 -19.80 -8.62
C LEU A 86 -24.57 -19.02 -7.47
N CYS A 87 -25.40 -18.04 -7.80
CA CYS A 87 -25.96 -17.09 -6.85
C CYS A 87 -27.47 -17.23 -6.72
N ASP A 88 -27.93 -17.09 -5.48
CA ASP A 88 -29.32 -16.82 -5.13
C ASP A 88 -29.47 -15.31 -4.98
N ALA A 89 -30.18 -14.68 -5.92
CA ALA A 89 -30.33 -13.23 -6.00
C ALA A 89 -31.77 -12.77 -5.73
N HIS A 90 -31.93 -11.64 -5.03
CA HIS A 90 -33.21 -10.94 -4.95
C HIS A 90 -33.30 -9.91 -6.09
N ILE A 91 -34.41 -9.96 -6.82
CA ILE A 91 -34.69 -9.11 -7.97
C ILE A 91 -35.93 -8.27 -7.70
N GLU A 92 -35.88 -6.98 -8.04
CA GLU A 92 -37.02 -6.07 -8.05
C GLU A 92 -37.04 -5.31 -9.37
N ASP A 93 -38.19 -5.34 -10.06
CA ASP A 93 -38.40 -4.73 -11.38
C ASP A 93 -37.34 -5.12 -12.42
N GLY A 94 -36.91 -6.38 -12.35
CA GLY A 94 -35.90 -7.01 -13.20
C GLY A 94 -34.46 -6.68 -12.81
N LEU A 95 -34.21 -5.89 -11.78
CA LEU A 95 -32.87 -5.49 -11.34
C LEU A 95 -32.49 -6.19 -10.02
N LEU A 96 -31.19 -6.42 -9.81
CA LEU A 96 -30.69 -6.91 -8.52
C LEU A 96 -31.04 -5.89 -7.42
N ASN A 97 -31.75 -6.32 -6.38
CA ASN A 97 -32.14 -5.44 -5.28
C ASN A 97 -32.16 -6.23 -3.97
N GLY A 98 -31.20 -5.96 -3.09
CA GLY A 98 -31.00 -6.66 -1.83
C GLY A 98 -29.90 -7.73 -1.90
N LYS A 99 -29.96 -8.65 -0.95
CA LYS A 99 -28.90 -9.62 -0.70
C LYS A 99 -28.82 -10.68 -1.80
N THR A 100 -27.60 -10.99 -2.22
CA THR A 100 -27.26 -12.04 -3.18
C THR A 100 -26.16 -12.92 -2.61
N ASP A 101 -26.47 -14.19 -2.35
CA ASP A 101 -25.52 -15.16 -1.79
C ASP A 101 -25.03 -16.11 -2.90
N CYS A 102 -23.72 -16.21 -3.11
CA CYS A 102 -23.10 -17.03 -4.14
C CYS A 102 -22.30 -18.19 -3.55
N LYS A 103 -22.53 -19.39 -4.08
CA LYS A 103 -21.98 -20.65 -3.59
C LYS A 103 -21.26 -21.41 -4.69
N GLN A 104 -20.31 -22.26 -4.31
CA GLN A 104 -19.71 -23.17 -5.27
C GLN A 104 -20.76 -24.10 -5.90
N PRO A 105 -20.63 -24.46 -7.19
CA PRO A 105 -21.52 -25.42 -7.81
C PRO A 105 -21.56 -26.74 -7.03
N ASN A 106 -22.76 -27.26 -6.79
CA ASN A 106 -22.98 -28.51 -6.05
C ASN A 106 -22.48 -28.50 -4.59
N SER A 107 -22.32 -27.33 -3.97
CA SER A 107 -21.90 -27.17 -2.58
C SER A 107 -22.79 -26.17 -1.85
N SER A 108 -22.87 -26.27 -0.52
CA SER A 108 -23.47 -25.25 0.34
C SER A 108 -22.51 -24.13 0.70
N HIS A 109 -21.21 -24.25 0.36
CA HIS A 109 -20.16 -23.32 0.75
C HIS A 109 -20.35 -21.96 0.07
N LEU A 110 -20.64 -20.95 0.89
CA LEU A 110 -20.70 -19.55 0.50
C LEU A 110 -19.29 -19.05 0.19
N VAL A 111 -19.13 -18.41 -0.98
CA VAL A 111 -17.87 -17.82 -1.43
C VAL A 111 -17.98 -16.31 -1.65
N MET A 112 -19.20 -15.80 -1.81
CA MET A 112 -19.44 -14.37 -1.94
C MET A 112 -20.83 -14.00 -1.44
N GLN A 113 -20.92 -12.88 -0.75
CA GLN A 113 -22.16 -12.24 -0.36
C GLN A 113 -22.13 -10.80 -0.87
N LEU A 114 -23.13 -10.46 -1.67
CA LEU A 114 -23.28 -9.16 -2.30
C LEU A 114 -24.58 -8.52 -1.82
N ASN A 115 -24.62 -7.20 -1.76
CA ASN A 115 -25.84 -6.43 -1.56
C ASN A 115 -26.00 -5.44 -2.71
N PHE A 116 -27.23 -5.33 -3.20
CA PHE A 116 -27.56 -4.45 -4.30
C PHE A 116 -28.67 -3.46 -3.92
N SER A 117 -28.65 -2.28 -4.54
CA SER A 117 -29.81 -1.40 -4.64
C SER A 117 -29.97 -0.98 -6.09
N GLN A 118 -31.15 -1.26 -6.68
CA GLN A 118 -31.48 -0.88 -8.05
C GLN A 118 -30.41 -1.29 -9.09
N GLY A 119 -29.87 -2.49 -8.95
CA GLY A 119 -28.86 -3.06 -9.84
C GLY A 119 -27.40 -2.68 -9.55
N LEU A 120 -27.15 -1.78 -8.60
CA LEU A 120 -25.81 -1.34 -8.20
C LEU A 120 -25.41 -1.98 -6.86
N LEU A 121 -24.12 -2.24 -6.64
CA LEU A 121 -23.66 -2.65 -5.31
C LEU A 121 -23.94 -1.54 -4.30
N ASP A 122 -24.60 -1.91 -3.21
CA ASP A 122 -24.97 -0.98 -2.15
C ASP A 122 -25.10 -1.78 -0.84
N GLY A 123 -24.27 -1.43 0.14
CA GLY A 123 -24.11 -2.14 1.40
C GLY A 123 -22.87 -3.04 1.45
N GLU A 124 -22.89 -4.00 2.37
CA GLU A 124 -21.74 -4.84 2.69
C GLU A 124 -21.51 -5.93 1.61
N VAL A 125 -20.26 -6.12 1.22
CA VAL A 125 -19.79 -7.16 0.31
C VAL A 125 -18.74 -8.00 1.01
N LYS A 126 -18.95 -9.31 1.05
CA LYS A 126 -18.01 -10.28 1.65
C LYS A 126 -17.57 -11.30 0.64
N THR A 127 -16.30 -11.66 0.67
CA THR A 127 -15.77 -12.82 -0.06
C THR A 127 -15.18 -13.81 0.93
N PHE A 128 -15.24 -15.09 0.60
CA PHE A 128 -14.83 -16.19 1.45
C PHE A 128 -13.97 -17.17 0.65
N THR A 129 -13.19 -17.98 1.34
CA THR A 129 -12.51 -19.09 0.68
C THR A 129 -13.48 -20.27 0.50
N PRO A 130 -13.27 -21.13 -0.51
CA PRO A 130 -14.06 -22.34 -0.71
C PRO A 130 -14.16 -23.27 0.50
N ASP A 131 -13.16 -23.28 1.37
CA ASP A 131 -13.05 -24.16 2.53
C ASP A 131 -13.59 -23.52 3.83
N ASN A 132 -13.82 -22.21 3.87
CA ASN A 132 -14.34 -21.51 5.04
C ASN A 132 -15.34 -20.41 4.67
N SER A 133 -16.63 -20.71 4.85
CA SER A 133 -17.74 -19.80 4.58
C SER A 133 -18.11 -18.85 5.72
N ASP A 134 -17.47 -18.99 6.89
CA ASP A 134 -17.81 -18.22 8.09
C ASP A 134 -16.86 -17.02 8.29
N GLN A 135 -15.64 -17.11 7.77
CA GLN A 135 -14.60 -16.09 7.91
C GLN A 135 -14.30 -15.42 6.56
N PRO A 136 -14.70 -14.16 6.36
CA PRO A 136 -14.45 -13.49 5.10
C PRO A 136 -12.95 -13.19 4.93
N VAL A 137 -12.48 -13.26 3.69
CA VAL A 137 -11.13 -12.79 3.29
C VAL A 137 -11.14 -11.36 2.76
N ILE A 138 -12.29 -10.87 2.29
CA ILE A 138 -12.52 -9.45 2.00
C ILE A 138 -13.86 -9.05 2.61
N ASN A 139 -13.89 -7.91 3.30
CA ASN A 139 -15.11 -7.22 3.69
C ASN A 139 -15.03 -5.78 3.19
N ALA A 140 -15.99 -5.35 2.37
CA ALA A 140 -16.02 -4.03 1.75
C ALA A 140 -17.41 -3.42 1.86
N THR A 141 -17.50 -2.12 2.13
CA THR A 141 -18.75 -1.37 2.06
C THR A 141 -18.85 -0.68 0.71
N PHE A 142 -19.99 -0.82 0.04
CA PHE A 142 -20.29 -0.15 -1.23
C PHE A 142 -21.42 0.85 -1.06
N ALA A 143 -21.37 1.95 -1.82
CA ALA A 143 -22.49 2.82 -2.05
C ALA A 143 -22.57 3.12 -3.56
N LYS A 144 -23.74 2.91 -4.16
CA LYS A 144 -24.00 3.23 -5.58
C LYS A 144 -22.95 2.68 -6.55
N GLY A 145 -22.45 1.46 -6.30
CA GLY A 145 -21.50 0.77 -7.18
C GLY A 145 -20.03 1.09 -6.96
N ALA A 146 -19.67 1.93 -5.98
CA ALA A 146 -18.28 2.22 -5.61
C ALA A 146 -18.00 1.80 -4.16
N ILE A 147 -16.75 1.47 -3.83
CA ILE A 147 -16.36 1.25 -2.42
C ILE A 147 -16.48 2.58 -1.68
N ASP A 148 -17.33 2.61 -0.67
CA ASP A 148 -17.62 3.78 0.15
C ASP A 148 -17.83 3.32 1.59
N GLY A 149 -16.91 3.72 2.45
CA GLY A 149 -16.72 3.19 3.79
C GLY A 149 -15.52 2.26 3.89
N LYS A 150 -15.68 1.24 4.73
CA LYS A 150 -14.58 0.40 5.20
C LYS A 150 -14.24 -0.69 4.18
N LEU A 151 -12.94 -0.90 3.94
CA LEU A 151 -12.38 -2.06 3.26
C LEU A 151 -11.42 -2.78 4.21
N GLU A 152 -11.67 -4.05 4.44
CA GLU A 152 -10.84 -4.95 5.24
C GLU A 152 -10.49 -6.20 4.44
N VAL A 153 -9.25 -6.65 4.60
CA VAL A 153 -8.77 -7.89 4.00
C VAL A 153 -8.15 -8.73 5.10
N PHE A 154 -8.45 -10.02 5.09
CA PHE A 154 -8.01 -10.99 6.09
C PHE A 154 -7.18 -12.09 5.43
N SER A 155 -6.21 -12.62 6.17
CA SER A 155 -5.41 -13.76 5.72
C SER A 155 -6.30 -14.98 5.48
N PRO A 156 -6.23 -15.63 4.31
CA PRO A 156 -6.95 -16.87 4.05
C PRO A 156 -6.51 -18.02 4.98
N GLN A 157 -5.27 -17.98 5.49
CA GLN A 157 -4.69 -19.05 6.31
C GLN A 157 -4.95 -18.86 7.81
N THR A 158 -4.86 -17.62 8.31
CA THR A 158 -4.93 -17.33 9.75
C THR A 158 -6.19 -16.57 10.16
N HIS A 159 -6.94 -16.05 9.19
CA HIS A 159 -8.10 -15.17 9.37
C HIS A 159 -7.80 -13.87 10.13
N LYS A 160 -6.53 -13.53 10.34
CA LYS A 160 -6.12 -12.25 10.91
C LYS A 160 -6.31 -11.14 9.88
N LEU A 161 -6.68 -9.94 10.35
CA LEU A 161 -6.71 -8.73 9.53
C LEU A 161 -5.28 -8.49 8.99
N ILE A 162 -5.15 -8.24 7.69
CA ILE A 162 -3.87 -7.95 7.02
C ILE A 162 -3.85 -6.57 6.37
N TYR A 163 -5.01 -6.02 6.05
CA TYR A 163 -5.13 -4.70 5.45
C TYR A 163 -6.47 -4.07 5.84
N ARG A 164 -6.43 -2.76 6.13
CA ARG A 164 -7.64 -1.96 6.35
C ARG A 164 -7.45 -0.56 5.80
N VAL A 165 -8.49 -0.05 5.14
CA VAL A 165 -8.58 1.36 4.75
C VAL A 165 -10.02 1.83 4.70
N ASN A 166 -10.23 3.14 4.68
CA ASN A 166 -11.53 3.76 4.40
C ASN A 166 -11.49 4.48 3.05
N ARG A 167 -12.64 4.49 2.37
CA ARG A 167 -12.86 5.27 1.16
C ARG A 167 -14.12 6.11 1.31
N GLU A 168 -14.14 7.29 0.71
CA GLU A 168 -15.34 8.09 0.53
C GLU A 168 -15.55 8.29 -0.96
N HIS A 169 -16.69 7.87 -1.49
CA HIS A 169 -16.98 7.92 -2.94
C HIS A 169 -15.87 7.29 -3.81
N GLY A 170 -15.27 6.16 -3.36
CA GLY A 170 -14.17 5.48 -4.04
C GLY A 170 -12.77 6.03 -3.76
N ILE A 171 -12.64 7.19 -3.12
CA ILE A 171 -11.37 7.89 -2.86
C ILE A 171 -10.84 7.51 -1.47
N LEU A 172 -9.56 7.15 -1.36
CA LEU A 172 -8.92 6.83 -0.08
C LEU A 172 -8.94 8.03 0.87
N VAL A 173 -9.39 7.81 2.10
CA VAL A 173 -9.43 8.83 3.16
C VAL A 173 -9.08 8.24 4.51
N GLY A 174 -8.51 9.07 5.38
CA GLY A 174 -8.14 8.69 6.74
C GLY A 174 -6.96 7.73 6.76
N THR A 175 -6.99 6.76 7.65
CA THR A 175 -5.83 5.89 7.91
C THR A 175 -5.91 4.58 7.11
N GLU A 176 -4.83 4.31 6.36
CA GLU A 176 -4.52 2.99 5.81
C GLU A 176 -3.61 2.24 6.79
N GLU A 177 -3.92 0.97 7.06
CA GLU A 177 -3.15 0.11 7.96
C GLU A 177 -2.87 -1.24 7.31
N ASN A 178 -1.63 -1.73 7.49
CA ASN A 178 -1.15 -3.03 7.06
C ASN A 178 -0.73 -3.83 8.29
N PHE A 179 -0.98 -5.14 8.27
CA PHE A 179 -0.69 -6.03 9.39
C PHE A 179 -0.01 -7.31 8.92
N ASP A 180 0.85 -7.87 9.77
CA ASP A 180 1.48 -9.16 9.54
C ASP A 180 0.44 -10.30 9.63
N ALA A 181 0.40 -11.15 8.60
CA ALA A 181 -0.61 -12.20 8.48
C ALA A 181 -0.55 -13.28 9.57
N ASN A 182 0.61 -13.50 10.20
CA ASN A 182 0.78 -14.58 11.18
C ASN A 182 0.56 -14.08 12.61
N THR A 183 1.09 -12.91 12.92
CA THR A 183 1.07 -12.33 14.26
C THR A 183 -0.16 -11.41 14.45
N GLY A 184 -0.57 -10.70 13.41
CA GLY A 184 -1.56 -9.61 13.47
C GLY A 184 -0.97 -8.28 13.92
N ASN A 185 0.36 -8.18 13.99
CA ASN A 185 1.05 -6.95 14.35
C ASN A 185 0.89 -5.89 13.26
N LEU A 186 0.76 -4.62 13.65
CA LEU A 186 0.78 -3.50 12.72
C LEU A 186 2.16 -3.40 12.05
N THR A 187 2.21 -3.53 10.73
CA THR A 187 3.44 -3.46 9.93
C THR A 187 3.52 -2.19 9.08
N GLY A 188 2.42 -1.47 8.93
CA GLY A 188 2.44 -0.18 8.24
C GLY A 188 1.22 0.66 8.54
N ARG A 189 1.41 1.98 8.54
CA ARG A 189 0.35 2.97 8.65
C ARG A 189 0.66 4.16 7.75
N ALA A 190 -0.35 4.65 7.05
CA ALA A 190 -0.28 5.91 6.32
C ALA A 190 -1.59 6.69 6.46
N GLN A 191 -1.50 8.01 6.36
CA GLN A 191 -2.66 8.90 6.36
C GLN A 191 -2.94 9.41 4.95
N PHE A 192 -4.21 9.44 4.59
CA PHE A 192 -4.71 9.89 3.30
C PHE A 192 -5.73 11.02 3.46
N GLU A 193 -5.58 12.03 2.62
CA GLU A 193 -6.57 13.08 2.41
C GLU A 193 -6.83 13.21 0.91
N ASN A 194 -8.10 13.08 0.49
CA ASN A 194 -8.51 13.16 -0.91
C ASN A 194 -7.67 12.26 -1.86
N GLY A 195 -7.39 11.03 -1.42
CA GLY A 195 -6.65 10.04 -2.21
C GLY A 195 -5.14 10.25 -2.25
N LYS A 196 -4.59 11.20 -1.49
CA LYS A 196 -3.15 11.50 -1.44
C LYS A 196 -2.59 11.31 -0.04
N TYR A 197 -1.32 10.89 0.05
CA TYR A 197 -0.63 10.83 1.34
C TYR A 197 -0.57 12.20 2.01
N GLN A 198 -0.92 12.26 3.29
CA GLN A 198 -0.99 13.48 4.07
C GLN A 198 -0.56 13.22 5.51
N GLY A 199 0.64 13.67 5.88
CA GLY A 199 1.25 13.45 7.18
C GLY A 199 2.24 12.29 7.19
N GLU A 200 2.29 11.57 8.30
CA GLU A 200 3.29 10.54 8.54
C GLU A 200 2.93 9.20 7.88
N ILE A 201 3.93 8.60 7.25
CA ILE A 201 3.93 7.24 6.72
C ILE A 201 4.93 6.45 7.55
N ILE A 202 4.51 5.36 8.20
CA ILE A 202 5.38 4.52 9.04
C ILE A 202 5.28 3.08 8.59
N ARG A 203 6.41 2.36 8.54
CA ARG A 203 6.43 0.89 8.47
C ARG A 203 7.25 0.30 9.60
N TYR A 204 6.79 -0.84 10.09
CA TYR A 204 7.40 -1.59 11.17
C TYR A 204 7.96 -2.91 10.66
N ALA A 205 8.93 -3.46 11.37
CA ALA A 205 9.36 -4.84 11.22
C ALA A 205 8.17 -5.80 11.52
N PRO A 206 8.24 -7.08 11.12
CA PRO A 206 7.15 -8.05 11.38
C PRO A 206 6.78 -8.22 12.86
N ASP A 207 7.69 -7.87 13.78
CA ASP A 207 7.41 -7.86 15.22
C ASP A 207 6.46 -6.73 15.68
N GLY A 208 6.14 -5.77 14.80
CA GLY A 208 5.27 -4.62 15.04
C GLY A 208 5.85 -3.56 15.98
N LYS A 209 7.11 -3.69 16.41
CA LYS A 209 7.71 -2.84 17.43
C LYS A 209 8.74 -1.90 16.85
N ARG A 210 9.56 -2.38 15.91
CA ARG A 210 10.67 -1.62 15.36
C ARG A 210 10.24 -0.87 14.10
N VAL A 211 10.38 0.45 14.10
CA VAL A 211 10.22 1.25 12.87
C VAL A 211 11.36 0.91 11.92
N ILE A 212 11.03 0.55 10.69
CA ILE A 212 11.99 0.28 9.60
C ILE A 212 11.96 1.35 8.51
N TYR A 213 10.91 2.17 8.51
CA TYR A 213 10.73 3.26 7.57
C TYR A 213 9.80 4.30 8.18
N ARG A 214 10.13 5.58 8.05
CA ARG A 214 9.18 6.67 8.23
C ARG A 214 9.43 7.80 7.24
N ALA A 215 8.37 8.46 6.82
CA ALA A 215 8.45 9.65 5.98
C ALA A 215 7.29 10.58 6.26
N MET A 216 7.49 11.87 5.99
CA MET A 216 6.43 12.87 5.99
C MET A 216 6.00 13.20 4.57
N SER A 217 4.70 13.44 4.38
CA SER A 217 4.13 13.82 3.09
C SER A 217 3.09 14.94 3.23
N VAL A 218 3.02 15.82 2.24
CA VAL A 218 1.99 16.85 2.13
C VAL A 218 1.45 16.82 0.70
N ASN A 219 0.14 16.68 0.53
CA ASN A 219 -0.53 16.59 -0.77
C ASN A 219 0.08 15.51 -1.69
N GLY A 220 0.50 14.37 -1.13
CA GLY A 220 1.09 13.25 -1.85
C GLY A 220 2.57 13.41 -2.22
N LEU A 221 3.21 14.52 -1.85
CA LEU A 221 4.64 14.76 -2.06
C LEU A 221 5.39 14.59 -0.74
N LYS A 222 6.60 14.02 -0.78
CA LYS A 222 7.47 13.98 0.40
C LYS A 222 7.81 15.41 0.82
N ASP A 223 7.60 15.72 2.09
CA ASP A 223 7.87 17.03 2.66
C ASP A 223 8.23 16.86 4.14
N GLY A 224 9.48 17.16 4.50
CA GLY A 224 10.07 16.84 5.80
C GLY A 224 11.08 15.69 5.74
N ILE A 225 11.23 14.98 6.86
CA ILE A 225 12.26 13.95 7.03
C ILE A 225 11.76 12.59 6.54
N GLU A 226 12.63 11.87 5.84
CA GLU A 226 12.51 10.45 5.53
C GLU A 226 13.67 9.68 6.16
N GLU A 227 13.37 8.58 6.84
CA GLU A 227 14.36 7.71 7.45
C GLU A 227 14.03 6.24 7.19
N SER A 228 15.07 5.43 7.04
CA SER A 228 14.96 3.96 6.99
C SER A 228 15.94 3.31 7.95
N PHE A 229 15.58 2.15 8.47
CA PHE A 229 16.35 1.41 9.45
C PHE A 229 16.40 -0.08 9.08
N SER A 230 17.54 -0.72 9.35
CA SER A 230 17.70 -2.16 9.20
C SER A 230 16.71 -2.91 10.10
N ALA A 231 15.91 -3.80 9.51
CA ALA A 231 14.98 -4.64 10.26
C ALA A 231 15.69 -5.55 11.28
N GLU A 232 16.93 -5.97 10.99
CA GLU A 232 17.71 -6.88 11.84
C GLU A 232 18.39 -6.13 12.99
N THR A 233 19.13 -5.07 12.68
CA THR A 233 20.01 -4.38 13.63
C THR A 233 19.40 -3.11 14.24
N GLY A 234 18.38 -2.53 13.59
CA GLY A 234 17.82 -1.22 13.95
C GLY A 234 18.72 -0.03 13.62
N LYS A 235 19.88 -0.24 13.00
CA LYS A 235 20.77 0.84 12.55
C LYS A 235 20.13 1.63 11.41
N PRO A 236 20.37 2.95 11.31
CA PRO A 236 19.90 3.75 10.19
C PRO A 236 20.52 3.22 8.88
N THR A 237 19.73 3.25 7.81
CA THR A 237 20.17 2.92 6.44
C THR A 237 19.93 4.09 5.49
N LEU A 238 19.02 4.99 5.83
CA LEU A 238 18.70 6.22 5.07
C LEU A 238 18.27 7.34 6.01
N HIS A 239 18.68 8.56 5.69
CA HIS A 239 18.16 9.81 6.19
C HIS A 239 18.12 10.79 5.02
N ALA A 240 16.98 11.42 4.77
CA ALA A 240 16.82 12.38 3.71
C ALA A 240 15.87 13.50 4.12
N GLU A 241 16.21 14.74 3.77
CA GLU A 241 15.38 15.92 3.95
C GLU A 241 14.71 16.31 2.62
N TRP A 242 13.40 16.52 2.67
CA TRP A 242 12.57 16.83 1.51
C TRP A 242 11.82 18.15 1.71
N ALA A 243 11.63 18.88 0.61
CA ALA A 243 10.70 20.00 0.53
C ALA A 243 9.93 19.93 -0.80
N ASN A 244 8.60 19.92 -0.74
CA ASN A 244 7.72 19.85 -1.91
C ASN A 244 8.11 18.75 -2.92
N GLY A 245 8.49 17.57 -2.43
CA GLY A 245 8.85 16.41 -3.25
C GLY A 245 10.27 16.42 -3.82
N ALA A 246 11.09 17.43 -3.54
CA ALA A 246 12.50 17.50 -3.92
C ALA A 246 13.42 17.36 -2.71
N LEU A 247 14.57 16.71 -2.89
CA LEU A 247 15.62 16.68 -1.86
C LEU A 247 16.09 18.11 -1.57
N ASN A 248 16.07 18.51 -0.31
CA ASN A 248 16.41 19.86 0.09
C ASN A 248 16.91 19.87 1.53
N GLY A 249 18.21 19.63 1.69
CA GLY A 249 18.87 19.42 2.98
C GLY A 249 19.81 18.21 2.94
N THR A 250 19.94 17.53 4.07
CA THR A 250 20.83 16.38 4.23
C THR A 250 20.33 15.15 3.47
N TYR A 251 21.25 14.40 2.88
CA TYR A 251 21.01 13.06 2.34
C TYR A 251 22.16 12.14 2.77
N GLN A 252 21.82 11.10 3.54
CA GLN A 252 22.79 10.18 4.11
C GLN A 252 22.33 8.74 3.96
N THR A 253 23.25 7.85 3.62
CA THR A 253 23.05 6.40 3.63
C THR A 253 24.14 5.71 4.41
N TRP A 254 23.85 4.52 4.94
CA TRP A 254 24.81 3.73 5.72
C TRP A 254 24.90 2.32 5.15
N LYS A 255 26.11 1.74 5.20
CA LYS A 255 26.35 0.32 4.93
C LYS A 255 25.76 -0.53 6.05
N ASP A 256 25.58 -1.83 5.82
CA ASP A 256 25.02 -2.76 6.82
C ASP A 256 25.80 -2.81 8.14
N ASN A 257 27.12 -2.56 8.09
CA ASN A 257 27.96 -2.48 9.29
C ASN A 257 27.73 -1.19 10.11
N GLY A 258 26.97 -0.23 9.60
CA GLY A 258 26.67 1.06 10.21
C GLY A 258 27.64 2.18 9.84
N VAL A 259 28.60 1.94 8.93
CA VAL A 259 29.49 2.99 8.42
C VAL A 259 28.70 3.88 7.46
N LEU A 260 28.74 5.20 7.69
CA LEU A 260 28.19 6.20 6.78
C LEU A 260 28.83 6.01 5.40
N ASP A 261 28.01 5.74 4.40
CA ASP A 261 28.42 5.47 3.03
C ASP A 261 28.38 6.75 2.21
N ILE A 262 27.19 7.30 2.02
CA ILE A 262 26.98 8.55 1.31
C ILE A 262 26.66 9.65 2.33
N ASP A 263 27.30 10.80 2.17
CA ASP A 263 26.97 12.04 2.87
C ASP A 263 26.91 13.17 1.85
N ALA A 264 25.71 13.65 1.58
CA ALA A 264 25.41 14.63 0.56
C ALA A 264 24.47 15.73 1.07
N THR A 265 24.51 16.88 0.40
CA THR A 265 23.60 18.01 0.66
C THR A 265 22.96 18.43 -0.63
N TYR A 266 21.64 18.57 -0.63
CA TYR A 266 20.85 18.95 -1.78
C TYR A 266 20.17 20.31 -1.55
N GLN A 267 19.99 21.07 -2.63
CA GLN A 267 19.20 22.29 -2.65
C GLN A 267 18.23 22.23 -3.82
N ASN A 268 16.93 22.22 -3.54
CA ASN A 268 15.87 22.12 -4.55
C ASN A 268 16.10 20.99 -5.58
N GLY A 269 16.48 19.82 -5.09
CA GLY A 269 16.75 18.63 -5.90
C GLY A 269 18.12 18.58 -6.58
N SER A 270 18.92 19.64 -6.46
CA SER A 270 20.28 19.67 -7.01
C SER A 270 21.31 19.35 -5.94
N GLU A 271 22.22 18.43 -6.23
CA GLU A 271 23.34 18.11 -5.34
C GLU A 271 24.31 19.28 -5.25
N VAL A 272 24.65 19.70 -4.03
CA VAL A 272 25.57 20.80 -3.73
C VAL A 272 26.88 20.27 -3.12
N LYS A 273 26.79 19.18 -2.35
CA LYS A 273 27.94 18.51 -1.73
C LYS A 273 27.71 17.01 -1.79
N TYR A 274 28.79 16.27 -2.01
CA TYR A 274 28.79 14.82 -2.01
C TYR A 274 30.13 14.29 -1.49
N SER A 275 30.09 13.25 -0.66
CA SER A 275 31.26 12.48 -0.28
C SER A 275 30.88 11.03 0.01
N THR A 276 31.76 10.12 -0.39
CA THR A 276 31.69 8.71 -0.03
C THR A 276 32.49 8.41 1.23
N ALA A 277 32.33 7.20 1.77
CA ALA A 277 33.18 6.71 2.86
C ALA A 277 34.67 6.78 2.47
N ASP A 278 34.99 6.39 1.23
CA ASP A 278 36.38 6.34 0.74
C ASP A 278 36.96 7.75 0.57
N ASP A 279 36.16 8.72 0.12
CA ASP A 279 36.58 10.13 0.05
C ASP A 279 36.92 10.66 1.44
N ARG A 280 36.10 10.31 2.44
CA ARG A 280 36.32 10.70 3.84
C ARG A 280 37.54 10.01 4.44
N GLU A 281 37.78 8.73 4.15
CA GLU A 281 38.99 8.03 4.61
C GLU A 281 40.26 8.60 3.95
N ARG A 282 40.25 8.85 2.63
CA ARG A 282 41.37 9.51 1.93
C ARG A 282 41.64 10.91 2.49
N ALA A 283 40.60 11.66 2.82
CA ALA A 283 40.74 12.98 3.43
C ALA A 283 41.35 12.89 4.84
N LYS A 284 41.02 11.86 5.63
CA LYS A 284 41.66 11.61 6.93
C LYS A 284 43.13 11.23 6.77
N GLU A 285 43.47 10.37 5.82
CA GLU A 285 44.87 10.03 5.50
C GLU A 285 45.64 11.27 5.08
N THR A 286 45.06 12.13 4.24
CA THR A 286 45.69 13.40 3.81
C THR A 286 45.81 14.41 4.97
N ALA A 287 44.84 14.44 5.88
CA ALA A 287 44.89 15.30 7.08
C ALA A 287 45.87 14.78 8.14
N GLN A 288 46.11 13.47 8.19
CA GLN A 288 47.12 12.85 9.05
C GLN A 288 48.52 12.85 8.41
N SER A 289 48.59 12.87 7.08
CA SER A 289 49.80 13.06 6.29
C SER A 289 50.09 14.53 6.00
N SER A 290 49.51 15.47 6.75
CA SER A 290 49.79 16.89 6.56
C SER A 290 51.29 17.12 6.76
N ASP A 291 51.99 17.23 5.63
CA ASP A 291 53.35 17.69 5.43
C ASP A 291 53.52 19.11 5.98
N THR A 292 53.44 19.27 7.29
CA THR A 292 54.16 20.36 7.94
C THR A 292 55.48 19.74 8.33
N LEU A 293 56.46 19.83 7.44
CA LEU A 293 57.84 19.55 7.80
C LEU A 293 58.12 20.33 9.09
N SER A 294 58.65 19.67 10.10
CA SER A 294 59.14 20.40 11.26
C SER A 294 60.20 21.39 10.79
N ALA A 295 60.41 22.51 11.51
CA ALA A 295 61.46 23.48 11.16
C ALA A 295 62.85 22.82 11.00
N CYS A 296 63.10 21.70 11.70
CA CYS A 296 64.30 20.90 11.52
C CYS A 296 64.33 20.18 10.16
N GLN A 297 63.23 19.55 9.74
CA GLN A 297 63.15 18.90 8.42
C GLN A 297 63.19 19.92 7.29
N GLU A 298 62.59 21.10 7.46
CA GLU A 298 62.70 22.22 6.51
C GLU A 298 64.17 22.65 6.32
N ALA A 299 64.96 22.68 7.40
CA ALA A 299 66.39 22.99 7.32
C ALA A 299 67.16 21.93 6.52
N TRP A 300 66.84 20.64 6.70
CA TRP A 300 67.45 19.55 5.92
C TRP A 300 67.08 19.60 4.44
N VAL A 301 65.81 19.90 4.12
CA VAL A 301 65.33 20.10 2.74
C VAL A 301 66.08 21.26 2.07
N ALA A 302 66.23 22.38 2.77
CA ALA A 302 66.94 23.56 2.26
C ALA A 302 68.43 23.27 2.01
N ALA A 303 69.09 22.60 2.95
CA ALA A 303 70.50 22.22 2.82
C ALA A 303 70.72 21.24 1.64
N PHE A 304 69.84 20.24 1.49
CA PHE A 304 69.92 19.28 0.40
C PHE A 304 69.79 19.95 -0.97
N ARG A 305 68.76 20.80 -1.14
CA ARG A 305 68.54 21.54 -2.40
C ARG A 305 69.70 22.49 -2.73
N LYS A 306 70.29 23.16 -1.74
CA LYS A 306 71.48 24.00 -1.94
C LYS A 306 72.70 23.21 -2.44
N SER A 307 72.84 21.96 -2.01
CA SER A 307 73.95 21.08 -2.41
C SER A 307 73.69 20.25 -3.68
N SER A 308 72.44 20.21 -4.15
CA SER A 308 72.04 19.39 -5.29
C SER A 308 72.33 20.09 -6.63
N PRO A 309 72.80 19.38 -7.67
CA PRO A 309 72.94 19.91 -9.03
C PRO A 309 71.63 20.47 -9.60
N ASP A 310 70.48 19.93 -9.16
CA ASP A 310 69.14 20.33 -9.59
C ASP A 310 68.56 21.49 -8.75
N GLY A 311 69.32 21.98 -7.76
CA GLY A 311 68.94 23.11 -6.92
C GLY A 311 67.58 22.91 -6.24
N ASP A 312 66.72 23.93 -6.35
CA ASP A 312 65.37 23.90 -5.79
C ASP A 312 64.45 22.82 -6.37
N PHE A 313 64.78 22.30 -7.56
CA PHE A 313 64.03 21.24 -8.22
C PHE A 313 64.49 19.82 -7.85
N ALA A 314 65.47 19.69 -6.95
CA ALA A 314 65.93 18.39 -6.48
C ALA A 314 64.76 17.61 -5.85
N LEU A 315 64.51 16.41 -6.38
CA LEU A 315 63.48 15.51 -5.90
C LEU A 315 63.92 14.89 -4.56
N ILE A 316 63.05 14.99 -3.56
CA ILE A 316 63.26 14.41 -2.23
C ILE A 316 62.24 13.30 -2.10
N ASN A 317 62.72 12.06 -1.91
CA ASN A 317 61.84 10.91 -1.75
C ASN A 317 61.41 10.74 -0.28
N HIS A 318 60.46 9.83 -0.06
CA HIS A 318 59.90 9.56 1.26
C HIS A 318 60.95 9.03 2.26
N ASP A 319 61.86 8.15 1.81
CA ASP A 319 62.90 7.56 2.67
C ASP A 319 63.86 8.62 3.21
N GLN A 320 64.20 9.60 2.38
CA GLN A 320 65.10 10.70 2.73
C GLN A 320 64.46 11.66 3.74
N LEU A 321 63.15 11.95 3.58
CA LEU A 321 62.39 12.71 4.59
C LEU A 321 62.29 11.97 5.93
N ALA A 322 62.07 10.64 5.88
CA ALA A 322 62.01 9.80 7.08
C ALA A 322 63.36 9.73 7.80
N GLU A 323 64.47 9.68 7.06
CA GLU A 323 65.82 9.74 7.62
C GLU A 323 66.06 11.07 8.35
N TRP A 324 65.72 12.20 7.73
CA TRP A 324 65.86 13.51 8.36
C TRP A 324 64.97 13.66 9.58
N GLU A 325 63.77 13.08 9.58
CA GLU A 325 62.92 13.03 10.76
C GLU A 325 63.62 12.31 11.94
N GLN A 326 64.28 11.18 11.68
CA GLN A 326 65.05 10.47 12.70
C GLN A 326 66.26 11.28 13.20
N GLN A 327 66.94 11.99 12.29
CA GLN A 327 68.05 12.86 12.65
C GLN A 327 67.57 14.04 13.52
N CYS A 328 66.42 14.63 13.20
CA CYS A 328 65.77 15.66 14.00
C CYS A 328 65.39 15.16 15.41
N LYS A 329 64.85 13.94 15.51
CA LYS A 329 64.56 13.29 16.81
C LYS A 329 65.82 13.07 17.66
N GLN A 330 66.98 12.94 17.02
CA GLN A 330 68.29 12.83 17.68
C GLN A 330 68.95 14.19 17.96
N GLY A 331 68.28 15.31 17.67
CA GLY A 331 68.81 16.66 17.88
C GLY A 331 69.88 17.08 16.86
N LYS A 332 69.98 16.40 15.71
CA LYS A 332 70.94 16.71 14.65
C LYS A 332 70.39 17.78 13.70
N SER A 333 71.29 18.57 13.12
CA SER A 333 71.01 19.61 12.13
C SER A 333 71.95 19.49 10.93
N PRO A 334 71.56 19.97 9.74
CA PRO A 334 72.43 19.95 8.56
C PRO A 334 73.70 20.78 8.81
N ALA A 335 74.84 20.30 8.31
CA ALA A 335 76.10 21.04 8.41
C ALA A 335 76.01 22.35 7.63
N ASN A 336 76.49 23.45 8.22
CA ASN A 336 76.63 24.72 7.52
C ASN A 336 77.68 24.58 6.41
N THR A 337 77.25 24.35 5.19
CA THR A 337 78.05 24.46 3.96
C THR A 337 77.64 25.67 3.14
#